data_AF-A0A107EV95-F1
#
_entry.id   AF-A0A107EV95-F1
#
_cell.length_a   1.000
_cell.length_b   1.000
_cell.length_c   1.000
_cell.angle_alpha   90.00
_cell.angle_beta   90.00
_cell.angle_gamma   90.00
#
_symmetry.space_group_name_H-M   'P 1'
#
loop_
_entity.id
_entity.type
_entity.pdbx_description
1 polymer ?
#
loop_
_entity_poly.entity_id
_entity_poly.type
_entity_poly.pdbx_seq_one_letter_code
_entity_poly.pdbx_strand_id
1 'polypeptide(L)'
;MTALFYLQDSRSFVGNDVMWWADPDGYTTDLRKARLFTRGDAQQHHNTRETDILWPKEYIDAKTRPAVDVQYIRRDEALRGTGIVLQPKRKLPRAYTLNCSGCGRFVSDRQRYLENCRHCGADNRP
;
A
#
# COMPACT_ATOMS: atom_id res chain seq x y z
N MET A 1 13.65 38.70 -3.16
CA MET A 1 13.27 37.31 -3.49
C MET A 1 11.92 37.03 -2.85
N THR A 2 10.96 36.52 -3.61
CA THR A 2 9.62 36.20 -3.10
C THR A 2 9.70 34.86 -2.36
N ALA A 3 9.28 34.81 -1.09
CA ALA A 3 9.28 33.57 -0.33
C ALA A 3 8.25 32.58 -0.92
N LEU A 4 8.71 31.36 -1.21
CA LEU A 4 7.90 30.28 -1.77
C LEU A 4 7.62 29.21 -0.72
N PHE A 5 6.47 28.56 -0.87
CA PHE A 5 5.97 27.56 0.07
C PHE A 5 5.47 26.32 -0.66
N TYR A 6 5.65 25.17 -0.03
CA TYR A 6 4.90 23.96 -0.31
C TYR A 6 3.67 23.92 0.60
N LEU A 7 2.54 23.41 0.09
CA LEU A 7 1.37 23.11 0.90
C LEU A 7 1.26 21.60 1.09
N GLN A 8 1.29 21.17 2.35
CA GLN A 8 1.03 19.80 2.75
C GLN A 8 -0.47 19.60 2.95
N ASP A 9 -1.01 18.49 2.45
CA ASP A 9 -2.27 17.94 2.94
C ASP A 9 -2.00 17.03 4.15
N SER A 10 -2.35 17.48 5.35
CA SER A 10 -2.05 16.78 6.60
C SER A 10 -2.97 15.60 6.92
N ARG A 11 -4.00 15.35 6.10
CA ARG A 11 -4.98 14.27 6.33
C ARG A 11 -4.41 12.88 6.17
N SER A 12 -3.30 12.72 5.44
CA SER A 12 -2.70 11.42 5.18
C SER A 12 -1.22 11.49 4.83
N PHE A 13 -0.54 10.35 4.98
CA PHE A 13 0.82 10.12 4.54
C PHE A 13 0.86 8.90 3.62
N VAL A 14 1.82 8.86 2.69
CA VAL A 14 2.13 7.64 1.93
C VAL A 14 3.36 6.99 2.57
N GLY A 15 3.10 6.07 3.50
CA GLY A 15 4.15 5.54 4.37
C GLY A 15 4.73 6.64 5.24
N ASN A 16 5.99 7.01 5.00
CA ASN A 16 6.69 8.09 5.72
C ASN A 16 6.74 9.41 4.94
N ASP A 17 6.20 9.44 3.71
CA ASP A 17 6.32 10.59 2.83
C ASP A 17 5.08 11.50 2.93
N VAL A 18 5.34 12.81 2.91
CA VAL A 18 4.34 13.87 3.03
C VAL A 18 3.56 14.02 1.72
N MET A 19 2.25 14.24 1.82
CA MET A 19 1.43 14.61 0.67
C MET A 19 1.43 16.10 0.43
N TRP A 20 1.87 16.50 -0.76
CA TRP A 20 1.94 17.89 -1.23
C TRP A 20 0.86 18.18 -2.24
N TRP A 21 0.32 19.39 -2.23
CA TRP A 21 -0.52 19.87 -3.33
C TRP A 21 0.25 19.89 -4.65
N ALA A 22 -0.39 19.42 -5.71
CA ALA A 22 0.12 19.41 -7.08
C ALA A 22 -0.94 19.96 -8.03
N ASP A 23 -0.50 20.70 -9.05
CA ASP A 23 -1.36 21.15 -10.16
C ASP A 23 -0.97 20.39 -11.44
N PRO A 24 -1.96 20.02 -12.30
CA PRO A 24 -3.40 20.14 -12.10
C PRO A 24 -4.05 19.02 -11.26
N ASP A 25 -3.30 17.96 -10.93
CA ASP A 25 -3.86 16.66 -10.52
C ASP A 25 -3.68 16.30 -9.02
N GLY A 26 -4.14 17.19 -8.13
CA GLY A 26 -4.40 16.83 -6.73
C GLY A 26 -3.18 16.81 -5.82
N TYR A 27 -2.67 15.62 -5.49
CA TYR A 27 -1.63 15.45 -4.47
C TYR A 27 -0.47 14.56 -4.93
N THR A 28 0.74 14.88 -4.49
CA THR A 28 1.96 14.12 -4.82
C THR A 28 2.93 14.03 -3.64
N THR A 29 3.75 12.99 -3.59
CA THR A 29 4.93 12.93 -2.71
C THR A 29 6.20 13.46 -3.38
N ASP A 30 6.17 13.69 -4.70
CA ASP A 30 7.31 14.18 -5.47
C ASP A 30 7.35 15.72 -5.48
N LEU A 31 8.28 16.31 -4.73
CA LEU A 31 8.45 17.77 -4.64
C LEU A 31 8.71 18.46 -5.98
N ARG A 32 9.17 17.74 -7.01
CA ARG A 32 9.37 18.29 -8.36
C ARG A 32 8.05 18.53 -9.09
N LYS A 33 6.99 17.82 -8.69
CA LYS A 33 5.63 17.94 -9.20
C LYS A 33 4.72 18.76 -8.28
N ALA A 34 5.17 19.01 -7.05
CA ALA A 34 4.43 19.81 -6.09
C ALA A 34 4.33 21.28 -6.55
N ARG A 35 3.15 21.86 -6.36
CA ARG A 35 2.90 23.27 -6.64
C ARG A 35 3.61 24.14 -5.62
N LEU A 36 4.21 25.22 -6.11
CA LEU A 36 4.76 26.28 -5.28
C LEU A 36 3.74 27.40 -5.13
N PHE A 37 3.62 27.90 -3.90
CA PHE A 37 2.72 28.97 -3.53
C PHE A 37 3.52 30.18 -3.08
N THR A 38 3.01 31.38 -3.39
CA THR A 38 3.46 32.58 -2.70
C THR A 38 2.93 32.58 -1.26
N ARG A 39 3.52 33.40 -0.39
CA ARG A 39 3.03 33.52 1.00
C ARG A 39 1.55 33.85 1.09
N GLY A 40 1.05 34.77 0.25
CA GLY A 40 -0.34 35.21 0.25
C GLY A 40 -1.28 34.08 -0.15
N ASP A 41 -0.96 33.42 -1.27
CA ASP A 41 -1.76 32.30 -1.78
C ASP A 41 -1.78 31.14 -0.78
N ALA A 42 -0.61 30.77 -0.24
CA ALA A 42 -0.50 29.69 0.75
C ALA A 42 -1.36 29.98 1.99
N GLN A 43 -1.29 31.20 2.52
CA GLN A 43 -2.08 31.60 3.69
C GLN A 43 -3.58 31.59 3.38
N GLN A 44 -3.99 32.05 2.19
CA GLN A 44 -5.39 32.02 1.77
C GLN A 44 -5.92 30.58 1.67
N HIS A 45 -5.12 29.67 1.11
CA HIS A 45 -5.46 28.25 1.05
C HIS A 45 -5.63 27.67 2.46
N HIS A 46 -4.67 27.88 3.36
CA HIS A 46 -4.75 27.43 4.76
C HIS A 46 -5.97 28.00 5.50
N ASN A 47 -6.28 29.28 5.28
CA ASN A 47 -7.47 29.91 5.88
C ASN A 47 -8.78 29.28 5.40
N THR A 48 -8.80 28.71 4.19
CA THR A 48 -9.95 27.99 3.66
C THR A 48 -9.99 26.56 4.19
N ARG A 49 -8.83 25.98 4.46
CA ARG A 49 -8.68 24.58 4.85
C ARG A 49 -7.52 24.38 5.83
N GLU A 50 -7.86 24.15 7.11
CA GLU A 50 -6.89 23.99 8.20
C GLU A 50 -5.90 22.81 8.02
N THR A 51 -6.28 21.83 7.20
CA THR A 51 -5.43 20.66 6.89
C THR A 51 -4.32 20.97 5.88
N ASP A 52 -4.37 22.12 5.21
CA ASP A 52 -3.36 22.57 4.26
C ASP A 52 -2.25 23.33 5.00
N ILE A 53 -1.19 22.63 5.42
CA ILE A 53 -0.09 23.21 6.21
C ILE A 53 0.95 23.81 5.28
N LEU A 54 1.31 25.07 5.52
CA LEU A 54 2.28 25.82 4.73
C LEU A 54 3.71 25.64 5.27
N TRP A 55 4.60 25.22 4.38
CA TRP A 55 6.00 24.95 4.69
C TRP A 55 6.93 25.80 3.80
N PRO A 56 7.90 26.53 4.38
CA PRO A 56 8.88 27.26 3.59
C PRO A 56 9.64 26.32 2.66
N LYS A 57 9.75 26.69 1.38
CA LYS A 57 10.41 25.87 0.36
C LYS A 57 11.82 25.47 0.76
N GLU A 58 12.64 26.43 1.20
CA GLU A 58 14.03 26.19 1.59
C GLU A 58 14.15 25.20 2.76
N TYR A 59 13.20 25.25 3.72
CA TYR A 59 13.19 24.34 4.86
C TYR A 59 12.96 22.88 4.44
N ILE A 60 12.08 22.67 3.46
CA ILE A 60 11.73 21.35 2.94
C ILE A 60 12.80 20.83 1.98
N ASP A 61 13.29 21.68 1.07
CA ASP A 61 14.37 21.33 0.14
C ASP A 61 15.62 20.85 0.90
N ALA A 62 15.95 21.47 2.03
CA ALA A 62 17.08 21.06 2.87
C ALA A 62 16.89 19.71 3.58
N LYS A 63 15.66 19.16 3.61
CA LYS A 63 15.31 17.90 4.30
C LYS A 63 14.86 16.80 3.36
N THR A 64 14.73 17.11 2.07
CA THR A 64 14.30 16.12 1.10
C THR A 64 15.38 15.07 0.88
N ARG A 65 14.94 13.84 0.60
CA ARG A 65 15.80 12.72 0.24
C ARG A 65 15.28 12.09 -1.05
N PRO A 66 16.14 11.59 -1.93
CA PRO A 66 15.70 10.80 -3.07
C PRO A 66 14.90 9.58 -2.62
N ALA A 67 13.77 9.33 -3.29
CA ALA A 67 12.91 8.17 -3.08
C ALA A 67 12.58 7.52 -4.43
N VAL A 68 12.33 6.21 -4.42
CA VAL A 68 11.92 5.44 -5.60
C VAL A 68 10.43 5.20 -5.53
N ASP A 69 9.70 5.73 -6.51
CA ASP A 69 8.27 5.49 -6.67
C ASP A 69 8.04 4.12 -7.31
N VAL A 70 7.26 3.28 -6.62
CA VAL A 70 6.94 1.91 -7.04
C VAL A 70 6.20 1.87 -8.39
N GLN A 71 5.50 2.94 -8.77
CA GLN A 71 4.77 3.02 -10.03
C GLN A 71 5.70 3.03 -11.25
N TYR A 72 6.97 3.42 -11.07
CA TYR A 72 7.96 3.48 -12.14
C TYR A 72 8.90 2.27 -12.20
N ILE A 73 8.79 1.31 -11.27
CA ILE A 73 9.64 0.12 -11.27
C ILE A 73 8.88 -1.11 -11.75
N ARG A 74 9.51 -1.88 -12.64
CA ARG A 74 9.01 -3.19 -13.09
C ARG A 74 10.04 -4.24 -12.72
N ARG A 75 9.73 -5.02 -11.67
CA ARG A 75 10.65 -6.03 -11.14
C ARG A 75 11.08 -7.06 -12.20
N ASP A 76 10.14 -7.51 -13.03
CA ASP A 76 10.41 -8.54 -14.05
C ASP A 76 11.28 -8.01 -15.19
N GLU A 77 11.23 -6.70 -15.46
CA GLU A 77 12.12 -6.03 -16.39
C GLU A 77 13.53 -5.91 -15.80
N ALA A 78 13.62 -5.41 -14.55
CA ALA A 78 14.89 -5.19 -13.86
C ALA A 78 15.69 -6.48 -13.61
N LEU A 79 15.02 -7.62 -13.41
CA LEU A 79 15.69 -8.90 -13.14
C LEU A 79 15.96 -9.73 -14.40
N ARG A 80 15.48 -9.31 -15.58
CA ARG A 80 15.63 -10.07 -16.82
C ARG A 80 17.10 -10.23 -17.20
N GLY A 81 17.54 -11.47 -17.41
CA GLY A 81 18.93 -11.77 -17.81
C GLY A 81 19.96 -11.68 -16.68
N THR A 82 19.56 -11.32 -15.45
CA THR A 82 20.48 -11.21 -14.30
C THR A 82 20.85 -12.56 -13.68
N GLY A 83 20.11 -13.63 -14.00
CA GLY A 83 20.25 -14.93 -13.35
C GLY A 83 19.71 -15.00 -11.91
N ILE A 84 19.18 -13.89 -11.37
CA ILE A 84 18.61 -13.83 -10.03
C ILE A 84 17.25 -14.54 -10.01
N VAL A 85 17.11 -15.54 -9.14
CA VAL A 85 15.85 -16.26 -8.89
C VAL A 85 15.26 -15.84 -7.55
N LEU A 86 14.06 -15.27 -7.57
CA LEU A 86 13.34 -14.89 -6.35
C LEU A 86 12.75 -16.13 -5.67
N GLN A 87 12.87 -16.20 -4.35
CA GLN A 87 12.23 -17.25 -3.57
C GLN A 87 10.69 -17.16 -3.71
N PRO A 88 10.00 -18.26 -4.03
CA PRO A 88 8.55 -18.24 -4.17
C PRO A 88 7.90 -17.96 -2.80
N LYS A 89 6.74 -17.29 -2.82
CA LYS A 89 5.93 -17.16 -1.60
C LYS A 89 5.63 -18.55 -1.06
N ARG A 90 5.93 -18.80 0.21
CA ARG A 90 5.58 -20.05 0.89
C ARG A 90 4.06 -20.23 0.80
N LYS A 91 3.61 -21.29 0.14
CA LYS A 91 2.19 -21.67 0.15
C LYS A 91 1.85 -22.07 1.57
N LEU A 92 0.97 -21.32 2.22
CA LEU A 92 0.39 -21.76 3.49
C LEU A 92 -0.34 -23.10 3.25
N PRO A 93 -0.25 -24.06 4.18
CA PRO A 93 -1.05 -25.27 4.10
C PRO A 93 -2.52 -24.88 3.93
N ARG A 94 -3.27 -25.60 3.09
CA ARG A 94 -4.73 -25.41 3.03
C ARG A 94 -5.28 -25.68 4.42
N ALA A 95 -5.89 -24.68 5.04
CA ALA A 95 -6.27 -24.70 6.45
C ALA A 95 -7.36 -25.74 6.82
N TYR A 96 -7.93 -26.44 5.84
CA TYR A 96 -9.14 -27.27 6.01
C TYR A 96 -9.10 -28.52 5.15
N THR A 97 -7.97 -29.23 5.15
CA THR A 97 -7.99 -30.65 4.76
C THR A 97 -8.44 -31.45 5.97
N LEU A 98 -9.75 -31.62 6.12
CA LEU A 98 -10.35 -32.36 7.23
C LEU A 98 -10.22 -33.85 6.92
N ASN A 99 -9.85 -34.64 7.93
CA ASN A 99 -9.79 -36.09 7.81
C ASN A 99 -11.02 -36.69 8.50
N CYS A 100 -11.53 -37.77 7.92
CA CYS A 100 -12.57 -38.55 8.57
C CYS A 100 -12.04 -39.17 9.87
N SER A 101 -12.76 -39.02 10.98
CA SER A 101 -12.42 -39.58 12.30
C SER A 101 -12.31 -41.11 12.30
N GLY A 102 -13.09 -41.80 11.46
CA GLY A 102 -13.10 -43.26 11.41
C GLY A 102 -12.06 -43.89 10.47
N CYS A 103 -11.73 -43.25 9.35
CA CYS A 103 -10.84 -43.87 8.34
C CYS A 103 -9.70 -42.98 7.84
N GLY A 104 -9.55 -41.76 8.35
CA GLY A 104 -8.46 -40.85 8.01
C GLY A 104 -8.51 -40.26 6.59
N ARG A 105 -9.47 -40.67 5.74
CA ARG A 105 -9.62 -40.09 4.40
C ARG A 105 -9.99 -38.62 4.47
N PHE A 106 -9.45 -37.85 3.53
CA PHE A 106 -9.83 -36.46 3.36
C PHE A 106 -11.34 -36.33 3.06
N VAL A 107 -12.01 -35.49 3.83
CA VAL A 107 -13.40 -35.07 3.62
C VAL A 107 -13.43 -33.57 3.38
N SER A 108 -14.29 -33.12 2.48
CA SER A 108 -14.53 -31.69 2.29
C SER A 108 -15.33 -31.13 3.46
N ASP A 109 -15.22 -29.82 3.72
CA ASP A 109 -16.02 -29.17 4.76
C ASP A 109 -17.53 -29.30 4.51
N ARG A 110 -17.96 -29.22 3.25
CA ARG A 110 -19.36 -29.49 2.86
C ARG A 110 -19.80 -30.91 3.23
N GLN A 111 -18.99 -31.92 2.89
CA GLN A 111 -19.29 -33.31 3.20
C GLN A 111 -19.39 -33.50 4.71
N ARG A 112 -18.49 -32.87 5.48
CA ARG A 112 -18.49 -32.91 6.94
C ARG A 112 -19.84 -32.51 7.54
N TYR A 113 -20.54 -31.51 6.99
CA TYR A 113 -21.83 -31.04 7.53
C TYR A 113 -23.05 -31.81 7.03
N LEU A 114 -23.01 -32.34 5.81
CA LEU A 114 -24.20 -32.83 5.12
C LEU A 114 -24.33 -34.36 5.13
N GLU A 115 -23.23 -35.08 5.21
CA GLU A 115 -23.20 -36.51 4.93
C GLU A 115 -22.21 -37.25 5.85
N ASN A 116 -22.51 -38.51 6.15
CA ASN A 116 -21.52 -39.41 6.76
C ASN A 116 -20.36 -39.65 5.79
N CYS A 117 -19.24 -40.16 6.31
CA CYS A 117 -18.11 -40.55 5.48
C CYS A 117 -18.55 -41.56 4.41
N ARG A 118 -18.41 -41.19 3.13
CA ARG A 118 -18.76 -42.06 1.99
C ARG A 118 -17.92 -43.34 1.92
N HIS A 119 -16.85 -43.45 2.70
CA HIS A 119 -16.00 -44.62 2.75
C HIS A 119 -16.33 -45.55 3.91
N CYS A 120 -16.31 -45.06 5.15
CA CYS A 120 -16.50 -45.90 6.34
C CYS A 120 -17.80 -45.65 7.09
N GLY A 121 -18.65 -44.73 6.62
CA GLY A 121 -19.92 -44.40 7.27
C GLY A 121 -19.81 -43.58 8.56
N ALA A 122 -18.60 -43.26 9.03
CA ALA A 122 -18.40 -42.46 10.24
C ALA A 122 -19.00 -41.05 10.10
N ASP A 123 -19.67 -40.58 11.15
CA ASP A 123 -20.16 -39.21 11.23
C ASP A 123 -19.01 -38.26 11.57
N ASN A 124 -18.86 -37.20 10.80
CA ASN A 124 -17.80 -36.20 10.97
C ASN A 124 -18.36 -34.81 11.27
N ARG A 125 -19.69 -34.67 11.41
CA ARG A 125 -20.34 -33.39 11.73
C ARG A 125 -19.81 -32.86 13.07
N PRO A 126 -19.60 -31.52 13.20
CA PRO A 126 -19.19 -30.91 14.46
C PRO A 126 -20.22 -31.07 15.58
#